data_AF-A0A7M5X642-F1
#
_entry.id   AF-A0A7M5X642-F1
#
_cell.length_a   1.000
_cell.length_b   1.000
_cell.length_c   1.000
_cell.angle_alpha   90.00
_cell.angle_beta   90.00
_cell.angle_gamma   90.00
#
_symmetry.space_group_name_H-M   'P 1'
#
loop_
_entity.id
_entity.type
_entity.pdbx_description
1 polymer ?
#
loop_
_entity_poly.entity_id
_entity_poly.type
_entity_poly.pdbx_seq_one_letter_code
_entity_poly.pdbx_strand_id
1 'polypeptide(L)'
;MKILVLTFYLQYLVGIGATSSASSKSVGNLLDQSLANLKQSVEALRQSNQKLTADYQTLKNQVTFLRGLHGKCAPCKSVKDSKYCDCTEIQPRQDCLEFYQAGYKINGIYRLHGHRFSVLNTYCDQTTDNGGWTTFLRRTNGSVNFTRNWNDYKLGFGKLTGEFWFGNENVHDLTKPEVAPKKSELLINMIMVGQTKMVYAKYDIFEVGDEASKYMLTISGASGNVSKPNTFGNKHNGMKFSTFDSDNDTMPPDSSAHGGSCAKAYGSGWWYNYCYDTLLTGKYNFTKGSTLYAEITWDDGQIDMDPIFVEMKFRRKT
;
A
#
# COMPACT_ATOMS: atom_id res chain seq x y z
N MET A 1 -15.10 58.42 -4.51
CA MET A 1 -14.38 59.71 -4.31
C MET A 1 -13.44 60.10 -5.44
N LYS A 2 -12.74 59.19 -6.13
CA LYS A 2 -11.81 59.56 -7.23
C LYS A 2 -12.46 60.03 -8.55
N ILE A 3 -13.73 59.69 -8.81
CA ILE A 3 -14.43 60.06 -10.06
C ILE A 3 -14.97 61.51 -10.03
N LEU A 4 -15.35 62.02 -8.85
CA LEU A 4 -15.87 63.39 -8.67
C LEU A 4 -14.79 64.48 -8.73
N VAL A 5 -13.52 64.12 -8.49
CA VAL A 5 -12.40 65.06 -8.55
C VAL A 5 -11.95 65.32 -10.00
N LEU A 6 -12.15 64.35 -10.91
CA LEU A 6 -11.83 64.51 -12.34
C LEU A 6 -12.80 65.44 -13.07
N THR A 7 -14.08 65.43 -12.71
CA THR A 7 -15.09 66.30 -13.34
C THR A 7 -14.88 67.79 -13.03
N PHE A 8 -14.39 68.12 -11.82
CA PHE A 8 -14.08 69.51 -11.45
C PHE A 8 -12.82 70.06 -12.14
N TYR A 9 -11.82 69.21 -12.39
CA TYR A 9 -10.58 69.62 -13.06
C TYR A 9 -10.80 69.90 -14.56
N LEU A 10 -11.72 69.17 -15.19
CA LEU A 10 -12.12 69.37 -16.59
C LEU A 10 -12.90 70.67 -16.81
N GLN A 11 -13.71 71.12 -15.86
CA GLN A 11 -14.43 72.40 -15.97
C GLN A 11 -13.52 73.61 -15.72
N TYR A 12 -12.47 73.47 -14.92
CA TYR A 12 -11.51 74.55 -14.66
C TYR A 12 -10.60 74.85 -15.87
N LEU A 13 -10.29 73.83 -16.68
CA LEU A 13 -9.43 73.97 -17.87
C LEU A 13 -10.16 74.55 -19.10
N VAL A 14 -11.50 74.57 -19.11
CA VAL A 14 -12.30 75.12 -20.23
C VAL A 14 -12.44 76.65 -20.15
N GLY A 15 -12.12 77.27 -19.00
CA GLY A 15 -12.31 78.69 -18.72
C GLY A 15 -11.21 79.66 -19.19
N ILE A 16 -10.08 79.18 -19.73
CA ILE A 16 -8.98 80.06 -20.19
C ILE A 16 -8.66 79.74 -21.65
N GLY A 17 -8.96 80.69 -22.54
CA GLY A 17 -8.90 80.53 -23.98
C GLY A 17 -7.48 80.36 -24.55
N ALA A 18 -7.43 79.48 -25.55
CA ALA A 18 -6.50 79.41 -26.67
C ALA A 18 -5.00 79.12 -26.39
N THR A 19 -4.64 77.82 -26.35
CA THR A 19 -3.45 77.30 -27.06
C THR A 19 -3.68 75.86 -27.58
N SER A 20 -3.74 75.75 -28.91
CA SER A 20 -3.71 74.54 -29.74
C SER A 20 -4.88 73.53 -29.66
N SER A 21 -5.71 73.53 -30.71
CA SER A 21 -6.57 72.39 -31.08
C SER A 21 -5.79 71.08 -31.23
N ALA A 22 -4.47 71.15 -31.40
CA ALA A 22 -3.55 70.01 -31.43
C ALA A 22 -3.36 69.33 -30.05
N SER A 23 -3.36 70.08 -28.94
CA SER A 23 -3.19 69.52 -27.58
C SER A 23 -4.42 68.72 -27.13
N SER A 24 -5.62 69.25 -27.35
CA SER A 24 -6.87 68.53 -27.05
C SER A 24 -7.04 67.25 -27.89
N LYS A 25 -6.63 67.27 -29.17
CA LYS A 25 -6.59 66.07 -30.03
C LYS A 25 -5.57 65.03 -29.55
N SER A 26 -4.39 65.46 -29.09
CA SER A 26 -3.37 64.57 -28.52
C SER A 26 -3.86 63.86 -27.26
N VAL A 27 -4.51 64.60 -26.36
CA VAL A 27 -5.13 64.04 -25.14
C VAL A 27 -6.26 63.05 -25.49
N GLY A 28 -7.09 63.37 -26.48
CA GLY A 28 -8.12 62.45 -27.00
C GLY A 28 -7.55 61.13 -27.50
N ASN A 29 -6.49 61.18 -28.32
CA ASN A 29 -5.82 59.98 -28.84
C ASN A 29 -5.22 59.10 -27.72
N LEU A 30 -4.63 59.72 -26.69
CA LEU A 30 -4.10 58.99 -25.53
C LEU A 30 -5.19 58.32 -24.70
N LEU A 31 -6.35 58.96 -24.56
CA LEU A 31 -7.54 58.40 -23.91
C LEU A 31 -8.10 57.21 -24.67
N ASP A 32 -8.21 57.31 -25.99
CA ASP A 32 -8.68 56.21 -26.85
C ASP A 32 -7.74 55.01 -26.81
N GLN A 33 -6.43 55.25 -26.83
CA GLN A 33 -5.42 54.20 -26.71
C GLN A 33 -5.46 53.53 -25.32
N SER A 34 -5.62 54.32 -24.26
CA SER A 34 -5.78 53.81 -22.90
C SER A 34 -7.06 52.98 -22.75
N LEU A 35 -8.16 53.42 -23.38
CA LEU A 35 -9.43 52.70 -23.39
C LEU A 35 -9.32 51.38 -24.17
N ALA A 36 -8.61 51.37 -25.30
CA ALA A 36 -8.35 50.16 -26.07
C ALA A 36 -7.54 49.13 -25.26
N ASN A 37 -6.47 49.58 -24.59
CA ASN A 37 -5.65 48.73 -23.71
C ASN A 37 -6.45 48.17 -22.53
N LEU A 38 -7.31 49.00 -21.93
CA LEU A 38 -8.18 48.59 -20.84
C LEU A 38 -9.19 47.52 -21.30
N LYS A 39 -9.83 47.72 -22.46
CA LYS A 39 -10.74 46.72 -23.05
C LYS A 39 -10.04 45.39 -23.30
N GLN A 40 -8.82 45.42 -23.83
CA GLN A 40 -8.04 44.22 -24.08
C GLN A 40 -7.70 43.48 -22.77
N SER A 41 -7.35 44.22 -21.72
CA SER A 41 -7.05 43.64 -20.40
C SER A 41 -8.30 43.03 -19.74
N VAL A 42 -9.46 43.67 -19.90
CA VAL A 42 -10.75 43.12 -19.42
C VAL A 42 -11.08 41.81 -20.13
N GLU A 43 -10.86 41.73 -21.44
CA GLU A 43 -11.14 40.50 -22.20
C GLU A 43 -10.18 39.35 -21.81
N ALA A 44 -8.89 39.65 -21.59
CA ALA A 44 -7.93 38.66 -21.10
C ALA A 44 -8.29 38.12 -19.71
N LEU A 45 -8.78 39.00 -18.81
CA LEU A 45 -9.28 38.60 -17.49
C LEU A 45 -10.54 37.74 -17.60
N ARG A 46 -11.43 38.07 -18.54
CA ARG A 46 -12.64 37.28 -18.80
C ARG A 46 -12.29 35.86 -19.24
N GLN A 47 -11.35 35.72 -20.16
CA GLN A 47 -10.86 34.41 -20.62
C GLN A 47 -10.20 33.61 -19.49
N SER A 48 -9.39 34.26 -18.66
CA SER A 48 -8.75 33.63 -17.50
C SER A 48 -9.78 33.13 -16.48
N ASN A 49 -10.82 33.91 -16.19
CA ASN A 49 -11.92 33.50 -15.31
C ASN A 49 -12.74 32.34 -15.87
N GLN A 50 -12.97 32.30 -17.19
CA GLN A 50 -13.65 31.18 -17.83
C GLN A 50 -12.83 29.89 -17.71
N LYS A 51 -11.50 29.97 -17.94
CA LYS A 51 -10.60 28.83 -17.77
C LYS A 51 -10.60 28.33 -16.31
N LEU A 52 -10.45 29.24 -15.35
CA LEU A 52 -10.47 28.89 -13.93
C LEU A 52 -11.79 28.23 -13.51
N THR A 53 -12.91 28.69 -14.08
CA THR A 53 -14.22 28.07 -13.85
C THR A 53 -14.26 26.64 -14.39
N ALA A 54 -13.72 26.40 -15.59
CA ALA A 54 -13.65 25.06 -16.18
C ALA A 54 -12.73 24.12 -15.35
N ASP A 55 -11.59 24.63 -14.89
CA ASP A 55 -10.67 23.90 -14.03
C ASP A 55 -11.33 23.55 -12.68
N TYR A 56 -12.08 24.49 -12.09
CA TYR A 56 -12.85 24.26 -10.87
C TYR A 56 -13.91 23.17 -11.05
N GLN A 57 -14.67 23.18 -12.16
CA GLN A 57 -15.67 22.14 -12.43
C GLN A 57 -14.99 20.77 -12.63
N THR A 58 -13.85 20.74 -13.32
CA THR A 58 -13.06 19.51 -13.49
C THR A 58 -12.61 18.96 -12.14
N LEU A 59 -12.06 19.81 -11.28
CA LEU A 59 -11.63 19.44 -9.93
C LEU A 59 -12.82 19.00 -9.06
N LYS A 60 -13.96 19.70 -9.13
CA LYS A 60 -15.19 19.34 -8.43
C LYS A 60 -15.71 17.97 -8.86
N ASN A 61 -15.66 17.65 -10.15
CA ASN A 61 -16.04 16.35 -10.68
C ASN A 61 -15.08 15.24 -10.21
N GLN A 62 -13.76 15.50 -10.21
CA GLN A 62 -12.77 14.58 -9.65
C GLN A 62 -13.01 14.34 -8.15
N VAL A 63 -13.27 15.38 -7.36
CA VAL A 63 -13.60 15.26 -5.94
C VAL A 63 -14.91 14.49 -5.72
N THR A 64 -15.91 14.70 -6.57
CA THR A 64 -17.20 13.98 -6.51
C THR A 64 -17.03 12.51 -6.87
N PHE A 65 -16.23 12.19 -7.89
CA PHE A 65 -15.85 10.81 -8.24
C PHE A 65 -15.08 10.13 -7.11
N LEU A 66 -14.11 10.82 -6.52
CA LEU A 66 -13.40 10.35 -5.33
C LEU A 66 -14.35 10.15 -4.15
N ARG A 67 -15.34 11.02 -3.95
CA ARG A 67 -16.39 10.83 -2.94
C ARG A 67 -17.32 9.65 -3.27
N GLY A 68 -17.61 9.39 -4.54
CA GLY A 68 -18.36 8.20 -4.98
C GLY A 68 -17.60 6.89 -4.74
N LEU A 69 -16.26 6.93 -4.80
CA LEU A 69 -15.38 5.83 -4.38
C LEU A 69 -15.31 5.69 -2.85
N HIS A 70 -15.23 6.81 -2.12
CA HIS A 70 -15.29 6.82 -0.65
C HIS A 70 -16.69 6.49 -0.10
N GLY A 71 -17.75 6.64 -0.89
CA GLY A 71 -19.14 6.42 -0.49
C GLY A 71 -19.56 4.96 -0.38
N LYS A 72 -18.64 4.02 -0.62
CA LYS A 72 -18.90 2.57 -0.49
C LYS A 72 -18.13 1.89 0.64
N CYS A 73 -17.18 2.58 1.26
CA CYS A 73 -16.53 2.12 2.48
C CYS A 73 -17.03 2.95 3.67
N ALA A 74 -17.13 2.33 4.84
CA ALA A 74 -17.38 3.07 6.07
C ALA A 74 -16.21 4.04 6.36
N PRO A 75 -16.45 5.09 7.19
CA PRO A 75 -15.41 6.04 7.55
C PRO A 75 -14.13 5.37 8.04
N CYS A 76 -13.00 5.83 7.51
CA CYS A 76 -11.69 5.27 7.81
C CYS A 76 -11.32 5.50 9.27
N LYS A 77 -10.75 4.47 9.89
CA LYS A 77 -10.28 4.48 11.27
C LYS A 77 -8.76 4.53 11.29
N SER A 78 -8.22 5.27 12.25
CA SER A 78 -6.79 5.24 12.58
C SER A 78 -6.60 4.35 13.80
N VAL A 79 -5.78 3.31 13.68
CA VAL A 79 -5.40 2.44 14.79
C VAL A 79 -3.88 2.51 14.91
N LYS A 80 -3.38 3.20 15.94
CA LYS A 80 -1.96 3.50 16.21
C LYS A 80 -1.16 3.82 14.94
N ASP A 81 -0.64 2.78 14.27
CA ASP A 81 0.32 2.85 13.16
C ASP A 81 -0.29 2.55 11.78
N SER A 82 -1.61 2.37 11.68
CA SER A 82 -2.30 2.10 10.41
C SER A 82 -3.63 2.84 10.29
N LYS A 83 -3.85 3.46 9.12
CA LYS A 83 -5.15 3.99 8.70
C LYS A 83 -5.77 3.00 7.72
N TYR A 84 -6.97 2.54 8.02
CA TYR A 84 -7.71 1.63 7.14
C TYR A 84 -9.19 2.06 7.06
N CYS A 85 -9.84 1.69 5.98
CA CYS A 85 -11.28 1.86 5.84
C CYS A 85 -11.96 0.49 5.79
N ASP A 86 -13.17 0.40 6.33
CA ASP A 86 -13.95 -0.83 6.26
C ASP A 86 -14.78 -0.80 4.98
N CYS A 87 -14.41 -1.64 4.02
CA CYS A 87 -15.00 -1.71 2.69
C CYS A 87 -15.82 -3.00 2.50
N THR A 88 -16.24 -3.63 3.60
CA THR A 88 -16.92 -4.94 3.59
C THR A 88 -18.36 -4.90 3.07
N GLU A 89 -18.97 -3.71 2.95
CA GLU A 89 -20.28 -3.51 2.31
C GLU A 89 -20.21 -3.58 0.78
N ILE A 90 -19.01 -3.57 0.18
CA ILE A 90 -18.85 -3.74 -1.26
C ILE A 90 -19.00 -5.22 -1.61
N GLN A 91 -19.66 -5.49 -2.74
CA GLN A 91 -19.75 -6.84 -3.29
C GLN A 91 -18.36 -7.48 -3.40
N PRO A 92 -18.20 -8.75 -2.98
CA PRO A 92 -16.92 -9.43 -3.01
C PRO A 92 -16.34 -9.51 -4.43
N ARG A 93 -15.01 -9.56 -4.52
CA ARG A 93 -14.26 -9.74 -5.77
C ARG A 93 -13.25 -10.86 -5.64
N GLN A 94 -12.58 -11.25 -6.72
CA GLN A 94 -11.62 -12.35 -6.66
C GLN A 94 -10.43 -12.05 -5.73
N ASP A 95 -9.84 -10.87 -5.87
CA ASP A 95 -8.64 -10.45 -5.14
C ASP A 95 -8.61 -8.92 -4.94
N CYS A 96 -7.59 -8.43 -4.24
CA CYS A 96 -7.40 -7.00 -4.02
C CYS A 96 -7.10 -6.21 -5.31
N LEU A 97 -6.55 -6.88 -6.32
CA LEU A 97 -6.23 -6.27 -7.61
C LEU A 97 -7.49 -5.94 -8.40
N GLU A 98 -8.52 -6.79 -8.38
CA GLU A 98 -9.81 -6.47 -9.00
C GLU A 98 -10.47 -5.25 -8.36
N PHE A 99 -10.39 -5.11 -7.03
CA PHE A 99 -10.81 -3.88 -6.36
C PHE A 99 -10.00 -2.68 -6.85
N TYR A 100 -8.68 -2.81 -6.94
CA TYR A 100 -7.82 -1.74 -7.44
C TYR A 100 -8.22 -1.31 -8.86
N GLN A 101 -8.41 -2.26 -9.77
CA GLN A 101 -8.78 -2.02 -11.17
C GLN A 101 -10.16 -1.39 -11.30
N ALA A 102 -11.10 -1.74 -10.42
CA ALA A 102 -12.42 -1.12 -10.32
C ALA A 102 -12.40 0.29 -9.69
N GLY A 103 -11.23 0.83 -9.38
CA GLY A 103 -11.06 2.19 -8.88
C GLY A 103 -11.01 2.31 -7.35
N TYR A 104 -11.09 1.21 -6.60
CA TYR A 104 -10.99 1.23 -5.14
C TYR A 104 -9.52 1.37 -4.72
N LYS A 105 -9.06 2.62 -4.57
CA LYS A 105 -7.64 2.99 -4.33
C LYS A 105 -7.29 3.20 -2.84
N ILE A 106 -8.10 2.70 -1.92
CA ILE A 106 -7.95 2.99 -0.48
C ILE A 106 -7.58 1.72 0.28
N ASN A 107 -6.58 1.82 1.17
CA ASN A 107 -6.21 0.70 2.05
C ASN A 107 -7.35 0.37 3.01
N GLY A 108 -7.66 -0.91 3.16
CA GLY A 108 -8.85 -1.28 3.91
C GLY A 108 -9.09 -2.76 4.03
N ILE A 109 -10.15 -3.08 4.76
CA ILE A 109 -10.68 -4.45 4.82
C ILE A 109 -11.70 -4.61 3.71
N TYR A 110 -11.48 -5.59 2.84
CA TYR A 110 -12.36 -5.92 1.72
C TYR A 110 -12.82 -7.37 1.82
N ARG A 111 -13.88 -7.71 1.09
CA ARG A 111 -14.39 -9.08 0.97
C ARG A 111 -13.92 -9.72 -0.32
N LEU A 112 -13.33 -10.91 -0.24
CA LEU A 112 -12.93 -11.70 -1.39
C LEU A 112 -13.83 -12.92 -1.56
N HIS A 113 -13.99 -13.41 -2.79
CA HIS A 113 -14.48 -14.76 -3.04
C HIS A 113 -13.49 -15.78 -2.47
N GLY A 114 -13.96 -16.63 -1.58
CA GLY A 114 -13.20 -17.71 -0.97
C GLY A 114 -13.50 -19.08 -1.58
N HIS A 115 -13.00 -20.14 -0.94
CA HIS A 115 -13.27 -21.52 -1.36
C HIS A 115 -14.77 -21.83 -1.39
N ARG A 116 -15.24 -22.58 -2.39
CA ARG A 116 -16.62 -23.12 -2.48
C ARG A 116 -17.71 -22.07 -2.21
N PHE A 117 -17.63 -20.92 -2.86
CA PHE A 117 -18.60 -19.81 -2.73
C PHE A 117 -18.63 -19.16 -1.34
N SER A 118 -17.64 -19.42 -0.49
CA SER A 118 -17.46 -18.66 0.75
C SER A 118 -17.01 -17.24 0.45
N VAL A 119 -17.07 -16.39 1.46
CA VAL A 119 -16.56 -15.03 1.41
C VAL A 119 -15.66 -14.84 2.61
N LEU A 120 -14.48 -14.27 2.38
CA LEU A 120 -13.48 -14.03 3.42
C LEU A 120 -13.05 -12.57 3.42
N ASN A 121 -12.78 -12.06 4.61
CA ASN A 121 -12.27 -10.70 4.78
C ASN A 121 -10.74 -10.71 4.63
N THR A 122 -10.20 -9.72 3.93
CA THR A 122 -8.75 -9.53 3.80
C THR A 122 -8.36 -8.07 3.96
N TYR A 123 -7.08 -7.80 4.21
CA TYR A 123 -6.54 -6.46 4.12
C TYR A 123 -5.98 -6.22 2.72
N CYS A 124 -6.55 -5.26 1.99
CA CYS A 124 -6.01 -4.81 0.71
C CYS A 124 -5.16 -3.56 0.90
N ASP A 125 -3.92 -3.63 0.45
CA ASP A 125 -3.07 -2.47 0.25
C ASP A 125 -3.21 -1.99 -1.21
N GLN A 126 -3.87 -0.85 -1.34
CA GLN A 126 -4.21 -0.20 -2.59
C GLN A 126 -3.29 0.97 -2.92
N THR A 127 -2.20 1.15 -2.18
CA THR A 127 -1.35 2.34 -2.27
C THR A 127 0.12 2.02 -2.54
N THR A 128 0.66 0.94 -1.97
CA THR A 128 2.06 0.56 -2.18
C THR A 128 2.26 -0.05 -3.56
N ASP A 129 3.36 0.30 -4.24
CA ASP A 129 3.78 -0.26 -5.53
C ASP A 129 2.61 -0.46 -6.53
N ASN A 130 1.88 0.62 -6.82
CA ASN A 130 0.70 0.61 -7.70
C ASN A 130 -0.48 -0.26 -7.21
N GLY A 131 -0.59 -0.53 -5.91
CA GLY A 131 -1.77 -1.10 -5.25
C GLY A 131 -2.19 -2.50 -5.69
N GLY A 132 -3.37 -2.95 -5.27
CA GLY A 132 -3.89 -4.28 -5.60
C GLY A 132 -3.27 -5.43 -4.82
N TRP A 133 -2.62 -5.16 -3.69
CA TRP A 133 -1.93 -6.17 -2.90
C TRP A 133 -2.85 -6.79 -1.84
N THR A 134 -2.83 -8.11 -1.75
CA THR A 134 -3.48 -8.89 -0.68
C THR A 134 -2.45 -9.22 0.40
N THR A 135 -2.59 -8.63 1.59
CA THR A 135 -1.68 -8.88 2.72
C THR A 135 -2.04 -10.17 3.44
N PHE A 136 -1.06 -11.05 3.67
CA PHE A 136 -1.28 -12.34 4.34
C PHE A 136 -0.49 -12.54 5.65
N LEU A 137 0.55 -11.75 5.88
CA LEU A 137 1.25 -11.64 7.16
C LEU A 137 1.41 -10.17 7.52
N ARG A 138 1.13 -9.81 8.77
CA ARG A 138 1.53 -8.52 9.36
C ARG A 138 2.05 -8.71 10.78
N ARG A 139 3.23 -8.17 11.06
CA ARG A 139 3.84 -8.05 12.40
C ARG A 139 4.24 -6.60 12.64
N THR A 140 3.88 -6.06 13.79
CA THR A 140 4.02 -4.64 14.13
C THR A 140 4.32 -4.37 15.59
N ASN A 141 3.92 -5.25 16.52
CA ASN A 141 3.98 -4.95 17.95
C ASN A 141 3.92 -6.17 18.88
N GLY A 142 3.83 -7.39 18.36
CA GLY A 142 3.77 -8.62 19.17
C GLY A 142 2.43 -8.87 19.87
N SER A 143 1.36 -8.18 19.47
CA SER A 143 0.03 -8.35 20.06
C SER A 143 -0.63 -9.70 19.76
N VAL A 144 -0.12 -10.46 18.78
CA VAL A 144 -0.64 -11.79 18.43
C VAL A 144 0.44 -12.85 18.62
N ASN A 145 0.05 -13.97 19.25
CA ASN A 145 0.90 -15.15 19.38
C ASN A 145 0.91 -15.97 18.08
N PHE A 146 2.10 -16.16 17.50
CA PHE A 146 2.36 -16.95 16.29
C PHE A 146 2.82 -18.39 16.58
N THR A 147 3.00 -18.78 17.85
CA THR A 147 3.14 -20.19 18.25
C THR A 147 1.79 -20.87 18.16
N ARG A 148 1.44 -21.30 16.95
CA ARG A 148 0.14 -21.85 16.59
C ARG A 148 0.28 -23.21 15.91
N ASN A 149 -0.77 -24.03 16.04
CA ASN A 149 -0.82 -25.37 15.48
C ASN A 149 -1.13 -25.34 13.97
N TRP A 150 -1.13 -26.51 13.32
CA TRP A 150 -1.39 -26.64 11.89
C TRP A 150 -2.74 -26.03 11.47
N ASN A 151 -3.79 -26.32 12.23
CA ASN A 151 -5.15 -25.90 11.90
C ASN A 151 -5.32 -24.37 12.00
N ASP A 152 -4.71 -23.74 12.99
CA ASP A 152 -4.68 -22.27 13.12
C ASP A 152 -3.95 -21.64 11.92
N TYR A 153 -2.79 -22.17 11.51
CA TYR A 153 -2.08 -21.68 10.32
C TYR A 153 -2.83 -21.94 9.02
N LYS A 154 -3.58 -23.03 8.92
CA LYS A 154 -4.48 -23.33 7.79
C LYS A 154 -5.59 -22.29 7.66
N LEU A 155 -6.32 -22.03 8.75
CA LEU A 155 -7.50 -21.15 8.74
C LEU A 155 -7.16 -19.67 8.85
N GLY A 156 -6.02 -19.34 9.44
CA GLY A 156 -5.62 -17.97 9.77
C GLY A 156 -6.00 -17.56 11.19
N PHE A 157 -5.31 -16.56 11.71
CA PHE A 157 -5.50 -16.04 13.07
C PHE A 157 -5.06 -14.58 13.18
N GLY A 158 -5.47 -13.92 14.26
CA GLY A 158 -5.14 -12.51 14.54
C GLY A 158 -6.23 -11.55 14.08
N LYS A 159 -5.87 -10.28 13.84
CA LYS A 159 -6.79 -9.21 13.44
C LYS A 159 -6.26 -8.51 12.20
N LEU A 160 -7.06 -8.41 11.14
CA LEU A 160 -6.69 -7.72 9.88
C LEU A 160 -6.31 -6.24 10.08
N THR A 161 -6.75 -5.63 11.18
CA THR A 161 -6.43 -4.26 11.59
C THR A 161 -5.14 -4.14 12.43
N GLY A 162 -4.50 -5.25 12.73
CA GLY A 162 -3.30 -5.37 13.57
C GLY A 162 -2.43 -6.50 13.05
N GLU A 163 -1.88 -7.33 13.93
CA GLU A 163 -1.10 -8.49 13.52
C GLU A 163 -2.01 -9.67 13.13
N PHE A 164 -1.65 -10.40 12.08
CA PHE A 164 -2.39 -11.57 11.64
C PHE A 164 -1.56 -12.48 10.73
N TRP A 165 -2.03 -13.73 10.64
CA TRP A 165 -1.75 -14.66 9.56
C TRP A 165 -3.07 -14.94 8.84
N PHE A 166 -3.11 -14.77 7.52
CA PHE A 166 -4.35 -14.84 6.76
C PHE A 166 -4.88 -16.25 6.56
N GLY A 167 -4.04 -17.28 6.72
CA GLY A 167 -4.41 -18.68 6.54
C GLY A 167 -3.84 -19.27 5.26
N ASN A 168 -3.18 -20.42 5.37
CA ASN A 168 -2.52 -21.08 4.24
C ASN A 168 -3.53 -21.47 3.14
N GLU A 169 -4.72 -21.92 3.52
CA GLU A 169 -5.78 -22.27 2.56
C GLU A 169 -6.20 -21.05 1.73
N ASN A 170 -6.34 -19.89 2.39
CA ASN A 170 -6.72 -18.65 1.72
C ASN A 170 -5.62 -18.13 0.78
N VAL A 171 -4.34 -18.30 1.14
CA VAL A 171 -3.22 -17.95 0.25
C VAL A 171 -3.15 -18.92 -0.93
N HIS A 172 -3.29 -20.23 -0.70
CA HIS A 172 -3.33 -21.23 -1.76
C HIS A 172 -4.44 -20.91 -2.76
N ASP A 173 -5.67 -20.70 -2.29
CA ASP A 173 -6.82 -20.44 -3.15
C ASP A 173 -6.67 -19.23 -4.06
N LEU A 174 -5.92 -18.21 -3.61
CA LEU A 174 -5.70 -16.98 -4.37
C LEU A 174 -4.43 -17.02 -5.23
N THR A 175 -3.55 -17.99 -5.01
CA THR A 175 -2.28 -18.13 -5.77
C THR A 175 -2.23 -19.35 -6.68
N LYS A 176 -3.20 -20.27 -6.58
CA LYS A 176 -3.27 -21.47 -7.42
C LYS A 176 -3.36 -21.14 -8.92
N PRO A 177 -2.85 -22.02 -9.79
CA PRO A 177 -2.74 -21.76 -11.23
C PRO A 177 -4.06 -21.36 -11.91
N GLU A 178 -5.19 -21.88 -11.45
CA GLU A 178 -6.52 -21.58 -12.02
C GLU A 178 -6.92 -20.12 -11.79
N VAL A 179 -6.53 -19.54 -10.64
CA VAL A 179 -6.81 -18.14 -10.29
C VAL A 179 -5.69 -17.24 -10.84
N ALA A 180 -4.43 -17.67 -10.69
CA ALA A 180 -3.23 -16.93 -11.05
C ALA A 180 -2.40 -17.65 -12.14
N PRO A 181 -2.88 -17.72 -13.41
CA PRO A 181 -2.20 -18.47 -14.46
C PRO A 181 -0.81 -17.88 -14.82
N LYS A 182 -0.62 -16.57 -14.64
CA LYS A 182 0.67 -15.87 -14.77
C LYS A 182 1.49 -15.84 -13.48
N LYS A 183 1.08 -16.61 -12.47
CA LYS A 183 1.55 -16.59 -11.07
C LYS A 183 1.29 -15.25 -10.37
N SER A 184 1.51 -15.24 -9.06
CA SER A 184 1.51 -14.02 -8.26
C SER A 184 2.94 -13.54 -8.03
N GLU A 185 3.10 -12.25 -7.82
CA GLU A 185 4.29 -11.64 -7.24
C GLU A 185 4.11 -11.47 -5.72
N LEU A 186 5.21 -11.48 -4.98
CA LEU A 186 5.25 -11.27 -3.54
C LEU A 186 6.08 -10.03 -3.22
N LEU A 187 5.58 -9.18 -2.33
CA LEU A 187 6.29 -8.06 -1.73
C LEU A 187 6.38 -8.27 -0.21
N ILE A 188 7.60 -8.22 0.31
CA ILE A 188 7.92 -8.29 1.74
C ILE A 188 8.46 -6.93 2.15
N ASN A 189 7.68 -6.15 2.89
CA ASN A 189 8.08 -4.86 3.42
C ASN A 189 8.55 -5.02 4.86
N MET A 190 9.70 -4.43 5.20
CA MET A 190 10.31 -4.57 6.52
C MET A 190 10.83 -3.22 7.04
N ILE A 191 10.81 -3.04 8.36
CA ILE A 191 11.61 -2.02 9.04
C ILE A 191 12.52 -2.79 10.00
N MET A 192 13.83 -2.61 9.87
CA MET A 192 14.83 -3.33 10.68
C MET A 192 15.02 -2.64 12.03
N VAL A 193 15.46 -3.38 13.05
CA VAL A 193 15.90 -2.82 14.35
C VAL A 193 16.84 -1.63 14.11
N GLY A 194 16.60 -0.53 14.83
CA GLY A 194 17.44 0.68 14.75
C GLY A 194 17.26 1.51 13.47
N GLN A 195 16.39 1.09 12.55
CA GLN A 195 16.11 1.83 11.31
C GLN A 195 14.70 2.43 11.34
N THR A 196 14.52 3.53 10.60
CA THR A 196 13.20 4.18 10.42
C THR A 196 12.69 4.08 8.98
N LYS A 197 13.58 3.77 8.04
CA LYS A 197 13.24 3.59 6.63
C LYS A 197 12.77 2.18 6.38
N MET A 198 11.72 2.05 5.60
CA MET A 198 11.24 0.77 5.10
C MET A 198 12.16 0.26 3.99
N VAL A 199 12.54 -1.01 4.09
CA VAL A 199 13.22 -1.79 3.05
C VAL A 199 12.29 -2.91 2.56
N TYR A 200 12.60 -3.50 1.42
CA TYR A 200 11.78 -4.56 0.87
C TYR A 200 12.58 -5.61 0.10
N ALA A 201 12.04 -6.82 0.08
CA ALA A 201 12.32 -7.87 -0.90
C ALA A 201 11.07 -8.13 -1.74
N LYS A 202 11.26 -8.36 -3.04
CA LYS A 202 10.19 -8.63 -3.99
C LYS A 202 10.53 -9.87 -4.81
N TYR A 203 9.53 -10.71 -5.08
CA TYR A 203 9.68 -11.94 -5.86
C TYR A 203 8.67 -11.96 -6.99
N ASP A 204 9.15 -12.22 -8.20
CA ASP A 204 8.32 -12.25 -9.42
C ASP A 204 7.39 -13.46 -9.50
N ILE A 205 7.71 -14.54 -8.79
CA ILE A 205 6.89 -15.75 -8.71
C ILE A 205 6.68 -16.07 -7.24
N PHE A 206 5.43 -16.26 -6.86
CA PHE A 206 4.96 -16.69 -5.56
C PHE A 206 3.69 -17.53 -5.72
N GLU A 207 3.72 -18.72 -5.14
CA GLU A 207 2.60 -19.65 -5.09
C GLU A 207 2.74 -20.53 -3.84
N VAL A 208 1.59 -20.85 -3.25
CA VAL A 208 1.47 -21.79 -2.14
C VAL A 208 0.63 -22.97 -2.61
N GLY A 209 1.17 -24.19 -2.46
CA GLY A 209 0.45 -25.43 -2.79
C GLY A 209 -0.76 -25.69 -1.89
N ASP A 210 -1.52 -26.74 -2.20
CA ASP A 210 -2.65 -27.18 -1.39
C ASP A 210 -2.22 -27.89 -0.09
N GLU A 211 -3.17 -28.27 0.75
CA GLU A 211 -2.86 -29.01 1.98
C GLU A 211 -2.25 -30.40 1.71
N ALA A 212 -2.61 -31.07 0.61
CA ALA A 212 -2.07 -32.38 0.24
C ALA A 212 -0.57 -32.30 -0.06
N SER A 213 -0.13 -31.23 -0.70
CA SER A 213 1.28 -30.87 -0.92
C SER A 213 1.92 -30.16 0.28
N LYS A 214 1.22 -30.06 1.42
CA LYS A 214 1.69 -29.42 2.67
C LYS A 214 2.01 -27.94 2.48
N TYR A 215 1.19 -27.25 1.69
CA TYR A 215 1.33 -25.81 1.39
C TYR A 215 2.73 -25.46 0.87
N MET A 216 3.31 -26.31 0.01
CA MET A 216 4.66 -26.14 -0.51
C MET A 216 4.85 -24.75 -1.16
N LEU A 217 5.93 -24.07 -0.82
CA LEU A 217 6.27 -22.75 -1.35
C LEU A 217 6.94 -22.88 -2.72
N THR A 218 6.44 -22.14 -3.71
CA THR A 218 7.17 -21.89 -4.95
C THR A 218 7.47 -20.40 -5.06
N ILE A 219 8.76 -20.04 -5.09
CA ILE A 219 9.18 -18.64 -5.07
C ILE A 219 10.46 -18.41 -5.89
N SER A 220 10.50 -17.37 -6.72
CA SER A 220 11.72 -16.99 -7.48
C SER A 220 11.67 -15.56 -8.03
N GLY A 221 12.75 -15.13 -8.69
CA GLY A 221 12.86 -13.80 -9.29
C GLY A 221 13.00 -12.69 -8.25
N ALA A 222 13.92 -12.88 -7.30
CA ALA A 222 14.12 -11.94 -6.21
C ALA A 222 14.75 -10.62 -6.67
N SER A 223 14.25 -9.54 -6.11
CA SER A 223 14.74 -8.17 -6.24
C SER A 223 14.44 -7.39 -4.96
N GLY A 224 14.89 -6.14 -4.87
CA GLY A 224 14.57 -5.26 -3.75
C GLY A 224 15.78 -4.48 -3.25
N ASN A 225 15.56 -3.68 -2.21
CA ASN A 225 16.58 -2.82 -1.61
C ASN A 225 17.01 -3.27 -0.21
N VAL A 226 16.42 -4.34 0.34
CA VAL A 226 16.96 -5.00 1.54
C VAL A 226 18.28 -5.69 1.21
N SER A 227 19.16 -5.79 2.20
CA SER A 227 20.38 -6.60 2.08
C SER A 227 20.01 -8.07 1.82
N LYS A 228 20.70 -8.69 0.86
CA LYS A 228 20.42 -10.04 0.35
C LYS A 228 18.93 -10.29 0.05
N PRO A 229 18.34 -9.65 -0.98
CA PRO A 229 16.89 -9.72 -1.23
C PRO A 229 16.37 -11.16 -1.49
N ASN A 230 17.23 -12.08 -1.91
CA ASN A 230 16.87 -13.49 -2.15
C ASN A 230 17.05 -14.41 -0.91
N THR A 231 17.28 -13.90 0.30
CA THR A 231 17.45 -14.76 1.51
C THR A 231 16.27 -15.71 1.67
N PHE A 232 15.03 -15.23 1.52
CA PHE A 232 13.85 -16.09 1.62
C PHE A 232 13.82 -17.16 0.51
N GLY A 233 14.04 -16.79 -0.75
CA GLY A 233 14.04 -17.75 -1.86
C GLY A 233 15.15 -18.81 -1.78
N ASN A 234 16.37 -18.43 -1.40
CA ASN A 234 17.53 -19.32 -1.36
C ASN A 234 17.35 -20.53 -0.43
N LYS A 235 16.71 -20.32 0.72
CA LYS A 235 16.56 -21.37 1.74
C LYS A 235 15.19 -22.05 1.71
N HIS A 236 14.15 -21.32 1.32
CA HIS A 236 12.76 -21.73 1.55
C HIS A 236 12.01 -22.15 0.27
N ASN A 237 12.53 -21.86 -0.93
CA ASN A 237 11.89 -22.31 -2.16
C ASN A 237 11.80 -23.84 -2.23
N GLY A 238 10.63 -24.37 -2.58
CA GLY A 238 10.33 -25.80 -2.65
C GLY A 238 10.08 -26.45 -1.29
N MET A 239 10.18 -25.72 -0.18
CA MET A 239 9.95 -26.28 1.16
C MET A 239 8.47 -26.39 1.48
N LYS A 240 8.13 -27.40 2.27
CA LYS A 240 6.78 -27.61 2.81
C LYS A 240 6.60 -26.76 4.07
N PHE A 241 5.36 -26.45 4.40
CA PHE A 241 5.04 -25.75 5.64
C PHE A 241 5.08 -26.72 6.81
N SER A 242 5.61 -26.29 7.95
CA SER A 242 5.62 -27.08 9.19
C SER A 242 5.14 -26.24 10.36
N THR A 243 4.48 -26.88 11.32
CA THR A 243 4.11 -26.35 12.64
C THR A 243 4.59 -27.33 13.71
N PHE A 244 4.57 -26.93 14.99
CA PHE A 244 5.09 -27.79 16.07
C PHE A 244 4.39 -29.17 16.17
N ASP A 245 3.17 -29.27 15.65
CA ASP A 245 2.32 -30.46 15.60
C ASP A 245 2.24 -31.14 14.23
N SER A 246 2.92 -30.60 13.20
CA SER A 246 2.94 -31.13 11.83
C SER A 246 4.31 -30.88 11.20
N ASP A 247 5.16 -31.91 11.27
CA ASP A 247 6.56 -31.83 10.87
C ASP A 247 6.73 -32.24 9.39
N ASN A 248 7.07 -31.27 8.54
CA ASN A 248 7.30 -31.46 7.10
C ASN A 248 8.60 -30.81 6.64
N ASP A 249 9.52 -30.49 7.57
CA ASP A 249 10.79 -29.88 7.23
C ASP A 249 11.80 -30.94 6.74
N THR A 250 13.03 -30.52 6.41
CA THR A 250 14.05 -31.42 5.86
C THR A 250 14.99 -31.98 6.93
N MET A 251 14.74 -31.67 8.20
CA MET A 251 15.54 -32.17 9.30
C MET A 251 15.34 -33.68 9.47
N PRO A 252 16.43 -34.44 9.66
CA PRO A 252 16.30 -35.85 10.02
C PRO A 252 15.55 -35.99 11.36
N PRO A 253 14.52 -36.86 11.46
CA PRO A 253 13.73 -37.02 12.70
C PRO A 253 14.56 -37.49 13.91
N ASP A 254 15.68 -38.16 13.66
CA ASP A 254 16.63 -38.67 14.65
C ASP A 254 17.80 -37.70 14.92
N SER A 255 17.78 -36.52 14.30
CA SER A 255 18.79 -35.49 14.52
C SER A 255 18.77 -34.99 15.96
N SER A 256 19.94 -34.97 16.60
CA SER A 256 20.13 -34.28 17.86
C SER A 256 20.04 -32.76 17.72
N ALA A 257 20.21 -32.23 16.50
CA ALA A 257 20.05 -30.80 16.24
C ALA A 257 18.56 -30.46 16.27
N HIS A 258 18.20 -29.39 16.98
CA HIS A 258 16.83 -28.85 17.07
C HIS A 258 15.75 -29.87 17.46
N GLY A 259 16.13 -30.99 18.11
CA GLY A 259 15.19 -32.03 18.53
C GLY A 259 14.47 -32.74 17.38
N GLY A 260 15.09 -32.76 16.19
CA GLY A 260 14.55 -33.41 15.00
C GLY A 260 13.42 -32.65 14.29
N SER A 261 13.06 -31.44 14.73
CA SER A 261 12.04 -30.61 14.06
C SER A 261 12.27 -29.13 14.30
N CYS A 262 12.44 -28.37 13.22
CA CYS A 262 12.63 -26.94 13.25
C CYS A 262 11.41 -26.23 13.86
N ALA A 263 10.20 -26.62 13.45
CA ALA A 263 8.99 -25.98 13.94
C ALA A 263 8.78 -26.18 15.46
N LYS A 264 9.22 -27.31 16.02
CA LYS A 264 9.22 -27.52 17.48
C LYS A 264 10.28 -26.70 18.19
N ALA A 265 11.49 -26.60 17.63
CA ALA A 265 12.58 -25.84 18.23
C ALA A 265 12.29 -24.33 18.27
N TYR A 266 11.67 -23.78 17.23
CA TYR A 266 11.45 -22.34 17.11
C TYR A 266 10.02 -21.91 17.47
N GLY A 267 9.06 -22.85 17.48
CA GLY A 267 7.71 -22.61 17.99
C GLY A 267 6.88 -21.66 17.13
N SER A 268 7.04 -21.71 15.81
CA SER A 268 6.20 -20.97 14.86
C SER A 268 5.99 -21.79 13.60
N GLY A 269 4.95 -21.49 12.83
CA GLY A 269 4.73 -22.10 11.53
C GLY A 269 5.53 -21.39 10.44
N TRP A 270 6.22 -22.15 9.59
CA TRP A 270 7.00 -21.61 8.48
C TRP A 270 7.32 -22.67 7.42
N TRP A 271 7.84 -22.24 6.28
CA TRP A 271 8.41 -23.12 5.25
C TRP A 271 9.84 -23.52 5.63
N TYR A 272 9.99 -24.38 6.64
CA TYR A 272 11.30 -24.78 7.14
C TYR A 272 12.03 -25.72 6.18
N ASN A 273 13.33 -25.50 6.05
CA ASN A 273 14.32 -26.42 5.51
C ASN A 273 15.11 -27.01 6.70
N TYR A 274 16.44 -26.84 6.72
CA TYR A 274 17.32 -27.14 7.84
C TYR A 274 18.07 -25.88 8.31
N CYS A 275 17.52 -25.01 9.16
CA CYS A 275 16.09 -24.82 9.43
C CYS A 275 15.55 -23.63 8.63
N TYR A 276 16.11 -22.45 8.84
CA TYR A 276 15.68 -21.24 8.16
C TYR A 276 16.81 -20.23 8.06
N ASP A 277 16.71 -19.37 7.05
CA ASP A 277 17.51 -18.14 6.95
C ASP A 277 16.56 -16.91 7.11
N THR A 278 15.24 -17.12 7.04
CA THR A 278 14.22 -16.13 7.43
C THR A 278 13.16 -16.77 8.31
N LEU A 279 12.68 -16.07 9.33
CA LEU A 279 11.58 -16.52 10.18
C LEU A 279 10.66 -15.35 10.53
N LEU A 280 9.79 -14.95 9.60
CA LEU A 280 8.95 -13.76 9.78
C LEU A 280 7.75 -13.98 10.74
N THR A 281 7.48 -15.24 11.07
CA THR A 281 6.49 -15.68 12.06
C THR A 281 7.08 -15.92 13.44
N GLY A 282 8.37 -15.63 13.64
CA GLY A 282 9.08 -15.80 14.91
C GLY A 282 8.49 -14.97 16.05
N LYS A 283 8.98 -15.20 17.26
CA LYS A 283 8.55 -14.47 18.46
C LYS A 283 8.89 -12.99 18.32
N TYR A 284 7.96 -12.15 18.74
CA TYR A 284 8.14 -10.70 18.76
C TYR A 284 8.84 -10.31 20.06
N ASN A 285 10.16 -10.42 20.09
CA ASN A 285 11.00 -10.02 21.21
C ASN A 285 12.17 -9.21 20.66
N PHE A 286 12.40 -8.03 21.24
CA PHE A 286 13.48 -7.13 20.84
C PHE A 286 14.12 -6.59 22.12
N THR A 287 14.59 -7.51 22.97
CA THR A 287 15.29 -7.11 24.20
C THR A 287 16.74 -6.82 23.83
N LYS A 288 17.18 -5.57 24.05
CA LYS A 288 18.55 -5.15 23.73
C LYS A 288 19.56 -6.03 24.47
N GLY A 289 20.36 -6.80 23.72
CA GLY A 289 21.37 -7.72 24.27
C GLY A 289 20.91 -9.16 24.49
N SER A 290 19.72 -9.56 24.03
CA SER A 290 19.28 -10.97 24.07
C SER A 290 19.60 -11.69 22.76
N THR A 291 20.44 -12.73 22.81
CA THR A 291 20.70 -13.68 21.72
C THR A 291 19.60 -14.74 21.62
N LEU A 292 18.33 -14.34 21.68
CA LEU A 292 17.24 -15.30 21.76
C LEU A 292 16.95 -15.88 20.38
N TYR A 293 17.26 -17.16 20.24
CA TYR A 293 16.82 -17.99 19.11
C TYR A 293 15.28 -17.94 18.96
N ALA A 294 14.78 -17.97 17.72
CA ALA A 294 13.36 -17.92 17.33
C ALA A 294 12.69 -16.54 17.26
N GLU A 295 13.43 -15.44 17.15
CA GLU A 295 12.86 -14.10 16.90
C GLU A 295 12.45 -13.91 15.43
N ILE A 296 11.83 -12.77 15.10
CA ILE A 296 11.53 -12.41 13.71
C ILE A 296 12.85 -12.18 13.00
N THR A 297 13.22 -13.03 12.04
CA THR A 297 14.56 -13.00 11.44
C THR A 297 14.54 -12.80 9.93
N TRP A 298 15.48 -11.97 9.45
CA TRP A 298 15.93 -11.92 8.06
C TRP A 298 17.46 -11.98 8.05
N ASP A 299 18.03 -13.17 7.79
CA ASP A 299 19.48 -13.35 7.79
C ASP A 299 20.08 -12.70 6.54
N ASP A 300 20.75 -11.58 6.73
CA ASP A 300 21.54 -10.93 5.71
C ASP A 300 23.06 -11.10 5.94
N GLY A 301 23.45 -11.91 6.92
CA GLY A 301 24.82 -12.10 7.39
C GLY A 301 25.35 -10.97 8.29
N GLN A 302 24.53 -9.99 8.66
CA GLN A 302 24.86 -8.96 9.64
C GLN A 302 24.20 -9.26 10.99
N ILE A 303 24.88 -8.87 12.07
CA ILE A 303 24.40 -9.05 13.44
C ILE A 303 23.34 -7.96 13.73
N ASP A 304 22.25 -8.34 14.42
CA ASP A 304 21.22 -7.43 14.98
C ASP A 304 20.39 -6.60 13.98
N MET A 305 20.03 -7.15 12.82
CA MET A 305 19.10 -6.49 11.87
C MET A 305 17.75 -7.19 11.75
N ASP A 306 17.18 -7.66 12.84
CA ASP A 306 15.88 -8.32 12.80
C ASP A 306 14.74 -7.33 12.44
N PRO A 307 13.71 -7.75 11.67
CA PRO A 307 12.57 -6.88 11.36
C PRO A 307 11.71 -6.60 12.60
N ILE A 308 11.56 -5.32 12.97
CA ILE A 308 10.58 -4.84 13.98
C ILE A 308 9.20 -4.60 13.38
N PHE A 309 9.13 -4.48 12.05
CA PHE A 309 7.89 -4.46 11.29
C PHE A 309 8.06 -5.39 10.11
N VAL A 310 7.06 -6.20 9.81
CA VAL A 310 7.02 -6.95 8.56
C VAL A 310 5.60 -7.11 8.03
N GLU A 311 5.46 -6.93 6.72
CA GLU A 311 4.27 -7.32 5.96
C GLU A 311 4.68 -8.18 4.77
N MET A 312 3.98 -9.31 4.59
CA MET A 312 4.03 -10.05 3.33
C MET A 312 2.70 -9.89 2.61
N LYS A 313 2.77 -9.47 1.35
CA LYS A 313 1.60 -9.24 0.51
C LYS A 313 1.85 -9.74 -0.90
N PHE A 314 0.84 -10.35 -1.52
CA PHE A 314 0.96 -10.88 -2.87
C PHE A 314 -0.06 -10.23 -3.80
N ARG A 315 0.24 -10.25 -5.09
CA ARG A 315 -0.61 -9.70 -6.15
C ARG A 315 -0.46 -10.55 -7.39
N ARG A 316 -1.55 -10.79 -8.10
CA ARG A 316 -1.52 -11.55 -9.35
C ARG A 316 -0.85 -10.76 -10.48
N LYS A 317 -0.08 -11.43 -11.34
CA LYS A 317 0.48 -10.79 -12.54
C LYS A 317 -0.59 -10.67 -13.63
N THR A 318 -0.59 -9.55 -14.35
CA THR A 318 -1.58 -9.22 -15.40
C THR A 318 -1.05 -9.41 -16.81
#